data_AF-A0A950FMR1-F1
#
_entry.id   AF-A0A950FMR1-F1
#
_cell.length_a   1.000
_cell.length_b   1.000
_cell.length_c   1.000
_cell.angle_alpha   90.00
_cell.angle_beta   90.00
_cell.angle_gamma   90.00
#
_symmetry.space_group_name_H-M   'P 1'
#
loop_
_entity.id
_entity.type
_entity.pdbx_description
1 polymer ?
#
loop_
_entity_poly.entity_id
_entity_poly.type
_entity_poly.pdbx_seq_one_letter_code
_entity_poly.pdbx_strand_id
1 'polypeptide(L)' 'MDRRDDRVETIKEDTHDALDEVKHRVEAGGERVKRAVEGDQMPLGERVASNVKEAGHDIKADYDRAKRDARDGDA' A
#
# COMPACT_ATOMS: atom_id res chain seq x y z
N MET A 1 -12.18 30.65 10.76
CA MET A 1 -12.00 29.29 10.24
C MET A 1 -10.69 29.35 9.46
N ASP A 2 -9.54 29.58 10.10
CA ASP A 2 -8.81 28.93 11.19
C ASP A 2 -7.77 27.96 10.61
N ARG A 3 -6.61 28.53 10.23
CA ARG A 3 -5.46 27.83 9.64
C ARG A 3 -4.97 26.62 10.48
N ARG A 4 -5.42 26.50 11.73
CA ARG A 4 -5.11 25.35 12.58
C ARG A 4 -5.92 24.13 12.17
N ASP A 5 -7.18 24.30 11.79
CA ASP A 5 -8.03 23.20 11.31
C ASP A 5 -7.50 22.66 9.97
N ASP A 6 -7.12 23.53 9.02
CA ASP A 6 -6.50 23.13 7.75
C ASP A 6 -5.24 22.29 7.97
N ARG A 7 -4.36 22.71 8.90
CA ARG A 7 -3.09 22.01 9.17
C ARG A 7 -3.30 20.66 9.84
N VAL A 8 -4.29 20.55 10.72
CA VAL A 8 -4.65 19.27 11.37
C VAL A 8 -5.25 18.31 10.35
N GLU A 9 -6.06 18.81 9.40
CA GLU A 9 -6.61 18.00 8.32
C GLU A 9 -5.50 17.46 7.40
N THR A 10 -4.55 18.30 6.98
CA THR A 10 -3.39 17.87 6.16
C THR A 10 -2.55 16.79 6.86
N ILE A 11 -2.19 16.98 8.13
CA ILE A 11 -1.40 15.99 8.89
C ILE A 11 -2.16 14.65 8.99
N LYS A 12 -3.48 14.71 9.14
CA LYS A 12 -4.33 13.52 9.25
C LYS A 12 -4.41 12.79 7.91
N GLU A 13 -4.54 13.50 6.79
CA GLU A 13 -4.47 12.93 5.45
C GLU A 13 -3.10 12.29 5.18
N ASP A 14 -2.00 12.98 5.48
CA ASP A 14 -0.64 12.44 5.36
C ASP A 14 -0.44 11.14 6.14
N THR A 15 -0.96 11.11 7.37
CA THR A 15 -0.86 9.93 8.23
C THR A 15 -1.70 8.78 7.66
N HIS A 16 -2.88 9.08 7.12
CA HIS A 16 -3.75 8.08 6.50
C HIS A 16 -3.11 7.48 5.25
N ASP A 17 -2.54 8.32 4.38
CA ASP A 17 -1.86 7.87 3.15
C ASP A 17 -0.62 7.00 3.49
N ALA A 18 0.18 7.39 4.48
CA ALA A 18 1.31 6.58 4.94
C ALA A 18 0.87 5.23 5.52
N LEU A 19 -0.27 5.18 6.22
CA LEU A 19 -0.82 3.94 6.76
C LEU A 19 -1.35 3.01 5.65
N ASP A 20 -2.00 3.55 4.62
CA ASP A 20 -2.45 2.78 3.48
C ASP A 20 -1.28 2.22 2.65
N GLU A 21 -0.19 3.00 2.45
CA GLU A 21 1.04 2.49 1.80
C GLU A 21 1.62 1.31 2.58
N VAL A 22 1.76 1.46 3.91
CA VAL A 22 2.30 0.40 4.77
C VAL A 22 1.39 -0.82 4.76
N LYS A 23 0.07 -0.63 4.82
CA LYS A 23 -0.89 -1.73 4.76
C LYS A 23 -0.74 -2.54 3.48
N HIS A 24 -0.66 -1.88 2.33
CA HIS A 24 -0.49 -2.56 1.05
C HIS A 24 0.85 -3.30 0.94
N ARG A 25 1.95 -2.72 1.45
CA ARG A 25 3.23 -3.44 1.54
C ARG A 25 3.16 -4.66 2.46
N VAL A 26 2.44 -4.58 3.57
CA VAL A 26 2.23 -5.71 4.49
C VAL A 26 1.39 -6.80 3.83
N GLU A 27 0.32 -6.44 3.11
CA GLU A 27 -0.49 -7.39 2.34
C GLU A 27 0.32 -8.09 1.26
N ALA A 28 1.15 -7.36 0.51
CA ALA A 28 2.10 -7.92 -0.46
C ALA A 28 3.10 -8.89 0.19
N GLY A 29 3.66 -8.51 1.35
CA GLY A 29 4.52 -9.37 2.16
C GLY A 29 3.80 -10.63 2.66
N GLY A 30 2.53 -10.51 3.05
CA GLY A 30 1.69 -11.62 3.49
C GLY A 30 1.47 -12.67 2.39
N GLU A 31 1.26 -12.23 1.15
CA GLU A 31 1.16 -13.12 -0.01
C GLU A 31 2.49 -13.85 -0.28
N ARG A 32 3.64 -13.16 -0.16
CA ARG A 32 4.97 -13.80 -0.22
C ARG A 32 5.16 -14.85 0.87
N VAL A 33 4.80 -14.52 2.11
CA VAL A 33 4.90 -15.43 3.26
C VAL A 33 3.98 -16.64 3.07
N LYS A 34 2.75 -16.44 2.58
CA LYS A 34 1.83 -17.54 2.29
C LYS A 34 2.43 -18.51 1.26
N ARG A 35 3.04 -17.99 0.19
CA ARG A 35 3.78 -18.82 -0.78
C ARG A 35 5.02 -19.48 -0.18
N ALA A 36 5.72 -18.84 0.75
CA ALA A 36 6.88 -19.43 1.42
C ALA A 36 6.49 -20.57 2.39
N VAL A 37 5.33 -20.46 3.06
CA VAL A 37 4.82 -21.46 4.00
C VAL A 37 4.18 -22.64 3.26
N GLU A 38 3.32 -22.38 2.27
CA GLU A 38 2.65 -23.44 1.51
C GLU A 38 3.56 -24.05 0.44
N GLY A 39 4.58 -23.31 -0.03
CA GLY A 39 5.61 -23.78 -0.93
C GLY A 39 5.04 -24.38 -2.22
N ASP A 40 5.51 -25.58 -2.58
CA ASP A 40 5.01 -26.33 -3.74
C ASP A 40 3.68 -27.05 -3.49
N GLN A 41 3.16 -27.05 -2.27
CA GLN A 41 1.84 -27.61 -1.96
C GLN A 41 0.70 -26.65 -2.32
N MET A 42 1.01 -25.37 -2.58
CA MET A 42 0.04 -24.39 -3.05
C MET A 42 -0.39 -24.71 -4.50
N PRO A 43 -1.70 -24.83 -4.79
CA PRO A 43 -2.20 -25.02 -6.14
C PRO A 43 -1.69 -23.93 -7.09
N LEU A 44 -1.35 -24.30 -8.33
CA LEU A 44 -0.82 -23.36 -9.34
C LEU A 44 -1.72 -22.12 -9.52
N GLY A 45 -3.04 -22.31 -9.51
CA GLY A 45 -4.01 -21.22 -9.60
C GLY A 45 -3.93 -20.23 -8.42
N GLU A 46 -3.78 -20.73 -7.20
CA GLU A 46 -3.57 -19.89 -6.01
C GLU A 46 -2.21 -19.19 -6.03
N ARG A 47 -1.18 -19.86 -6.54
CA ARG A 47 0.17 -19.30 -6.66
C ARG A 47 0.23 -18.15 -7.66
N VAL A 48 -0.48 -18.28 -8.79
CA VAL A 48 -0.66 -17.19 -9.77
C VAL A 48 -1.49 -16.06 -9.18
N ALA A 49 -2.62 -16.36 -8.55
CA ALA A 49 -3.45 -15.35 -7.91
C ALA A 49 -2.69 -14.58 -6.83
N SER A 50 -1.83 -15.26 -6.07
CA SER A 50 -0.99 -14.66 -5.05
C SER A 50 0.04 -13.68 -5.62
N ASN A 51 0.70 -14.04 -6.72
CA ASN A 51 1.61 -13.12 -7.43
C ASN A 51 0.88 -11.90 -7.99
N VAL A 52 -0.33 -12.08 -8.53
CA VAL A 52 -1.15 -10.97 -9.05
C VAL A 52 -1.59 -10.04 -7.92
N LYS A 53 -2.01 -10.59 -6.77
CA LYS A 53 -2.38 -9.79 -5.60
C LYS A 53 -1.20 -8.99 -5.07
N GLU A 54 -0.05 -9.62 -4.92
CA GLU A 54 1.19 -8.94 -4.53
C GLU A 54 1.52 -7.79 -5.47
N ALA A 55 1.53 -8.03 -6.78
CA ALA A 55 1.78 -6.99 -7.77
C ALA A 55 0.73 -5.86 -7.70
N GLY A 56 -0.54 -6.20 -7.48
CA GLY A 56 -1.60 -5.21 -7.31
C GLY A 56 -1.43 -4.34 -6.07
N HIS A 57 -1.00 -4.95 -4.95
CA HIS A 57 -0.70 -4.22 -3.71
C HIS A 57 0.55 -3.32 -3.86
N ASP A 58 1.61 -3.81 -4.52
CA ASP A 58 2.82 -3.02 -4.78
C ASP A 58 2.51 -1.83 -5.70
N ILE A 59 1.76 -2.03 -6.80
CA ILE A 59 1.34 -0.94 -7.70
C ILE A 59 0.49 0.10 -6.95
N LYS A 60 -0.40 -0.34 -6.06
CA LYS A 60 -1.25 0.57 -5.30
C LYS A 60 -0.45 1.39 -4.28
N ALA A 61 0.52 0.76 -3.61
CA ALA A 61 1.46 1.46 -2.75
C ALA A 61 2.30 2.50 -3.52
N ASP A 62 2.79 2.15 -4.71
CA ASP A 62 3.53 3.10 -5.56
C ASP A 62 2.63 4.25 -6.07
N TYR A 63 1.36 3.96 -6.38
CA TYR A 63 0.39 4.97 -6.78
C TYR A 63 0.07 5.95 -5.64
N ASP A 64 -0.16 5.44 -4.43
CA ASP A 64 -0.43 6.28 -3.26
C ASP A 64 0.80 7.14 -2.90
N ARG A 65 2.00 6.58 -3.02
CA ARG A 65 3.25 7.34 -2.91
C ARG A 65 3.35 8.44 -3.97
N ALA A 66 3.11 8.12 -5.24
CA ALA A 66 3.18 9.10 -6.32
C ALA A 66 2.14 10.21 -6.16
N LYS A 67 0.93 9.89 -5.66
CA LYS A 67 -0.08 10.89 -5.32
C LYS A 67 0.42 11.82 -4.22
N ARG A 68 1.05 11.28 -3.17
CA ARG A 68 1.62 12.07 -2.07
C ARG A 68 2.74 12.98 -2.55
N ASP A 69 3.70 12.44 -3.32
CA ASP A 69 4.79 13.22 -3.91
C ASP A 69 4.28 14.34 -4.83
N ALA A 70 3.19 14.10 -5.59
CA ALA A 70 2.57 15.14 -6.42
C ALA A 70 1.87 16.23 -5.58
N ARG A 71 1.35 15.89 -4.40
CA ARG A 71 0.73 16.84 -3.46
C ARG A 71 1.77 17.71 -2.76
N ASP A 72 2.88 17.09 -2.34
CA ASP A 72 4.00 17.76 -1.67
C ASP A 72 4.91 18.52 -2.66
N GLY A 73 4.98 18.10 -3.92
CA GLY A 73 5.81 18.72 -4.96
C GLY A 73 5.22 19.98 -5.60
N ASP A 74 3.93 20.26 -5.42
CA ASP A 74 3.25 21.48 -5.88
C ASP A 74 3.22 22.59 -4.79
N ALA A 75 3.96 22.42 -3.68
CA ALA A 75 4.01 23.33 -2.53
C ALA A 75 5.28 24.21 -2.46
#